data_AF-A0A3P7N716-F1
#
_entry.id   AF-A0A3P7N716-F1
#
_cell.length_a   1.000
_cell.length_b   1.000
_cell.length_c   1.000
_cell.angle_alpha   90.00
_cell.angle_beta   90.00
_cell.angle_gamma   90.00
#
_symmetry.space_group_name_H-M   'P 1'
#
loop_
_entity.id
_entity.type
_entity.pdbx_description
1 polymer ?
#
loop_
_entity_poly.entity_id
_entity_poly.type
_entity_poly.pdbx_seq_one_letter_code
_entity_poly.pdbx_strand_id
1 'polypeptide(L)'
;MEQGLLPESQYGFRRNRGTADMTFAARQLQEKCQEVHTHLYATFVNLTKAFDTVNRDGLLKIMHKFGCPDHLIQMVRQLHDGMMARVTEDGTVSEAFAVTNGMKQGCVLAPTLFSIMFSAMLMDAYRNENPGIGITYRTDRQLFNARRMEAPTTCSSRMTVC
;
A
#
# COMPACT_ATOMS: atom_id res chain seq x y z
N MET A 1 -16.05 -1.58 5.50
CA MET A 1 -15.41 -2.54 4.56
C MET A 1 -13.90 -2.67 4.74
N GLU A 2 -13.20 -1.77 5.45
CA GLU A 2 -11.71 -1.80 5.52
C GLU A 2 -11.10 -2.74 6.58
N GLN A 3 -11.86 -3.18 7.58
CA GLN A 3 -11.31 -3.92 8.72
C GLN A 3 -11.17 -5.40 8.36
N GLY A 4 -9.99 -5.79 7.87
CA GLY A 4 -9.59 -7.19 7.63
C GLY A 4 -9.03 -7.47 6.23
N LEU A 5 -9.25 -6.57 5.27
CA LEU A 5 -8.88 -6.79 3.87
C LEU A 5 -7.48 -6.25 3.51
N LEU A 6 -7.09 -5.13 4.15
CA LEU A 6 -5.81 -4.47 3.92
C LEU A 6 -4.88 -4.74 5.11
N PRO A 7 -3.58 -4.99 4.88
CA PRO A 7 -2.62 -5.17 5.96
C PRO A 7 -2.51 -3.90 6.80
N GLU A 8 -2.14 -4.04 8.06
CA GLU A 8 -2.00 -2.89 8.98
C GLU A 8 -0.91 -1.92 8.53
N SER A 9 0.15 -2.41 7.90
CA SER A 9 1.24 -1.60 7.35
C SER A 9 0.84 -0.78 6.11
N GLN A 10 -0.31 -1.06 5.48
CA GLN A 10 -0.79 -0.25 4.36
C GLN A 10 -1.49 1.00 4.87
N TYR A 11 -0.94 2.18 4.56
CA TYR A 11 -1.49 3.49 4.94
C TYR A 11 -2.08 4.25 3.75
N GLY A 12 -1.72 3.87 2.52
CA GLY A 12 -2.21 4.53 1.31
C GLY A 12 -3.73 4.42 1.15
N PHE A 13 -4.38 5.55 0.85
CA PHE A 13 -5.81 5.64 0.54
C PHE A 13 -6.75 5.10 1.63
N ARG A 14 -6.33 5.13 2.91
CA ARG A 14 -7.13 4.69 4.05
C ARG A 14 -7.55 5.87 4.90
N ARG A 15 -8.76 5.79 5.45
CA ARG A 15 -9.25 6.81 6.38
C ARG A 15 -8.41 6.80 7.65
N ASN A 16 -8.05 8.00 8.15
CA ASN A 16 -7.28 8.22 9.38
C ASN A 16 -5.85 7.62 9.36
N ARG A 17 -5.26 7.42 8.18
CA ARG A 17 -3.88 7.00 7.99
C ARG A 17 -3.23 7.90 6.95
N GLY A 18 -2.04 8.40 7.23
CA GLY A 18 -1.34 9.32 6.34
C GLY A 18 0.17 9.12 6.29
N THR A 19 0.81 9.84 5.38
CA THR A 19 2.27 9.78 5.20
C THR A 19 3.03 10.17 6.47
N ALA A 20 2.49 11.10 7.27
CA ALA A 20 3.09 11.50 8.54
C ALA A 20 3.25 10.33 9.52
N ASP A 21 2.27 9.42 9.57
CA ASP A 21 2.32 8.25 10.44
C ASP A 21 3.41 7.26 9.99
N MET A 22 3.56 7.06 8.67
CA MET A 22 4.60 6.20 8.11
C MET A 22 6.00 6.80 8.28
N THR A 23 6.15 8.12 8.10
CA THR A 23 7.39 8.83 8.39
C THR A 23 7.76 8.71 9.86
N PHE A 24 6.78 8.83 10.76
CA PHE A 24 6.98 8.63 12.19
C PHE A 24 7.43 7.20 12.49
N ALA A 25 6.75 6.19 11.96
CA ALA A 25 7.13 4.78 12.14
C ALA A 25 8.55 4.49 11.64
N ALA A 26 8.90 4.97 10.44
CA ALA A 26 10.24 4.83 9.88
C ALA A 26 11.31 5.50 10.77
N ARG A 27 11.01 6.70 11.30
CA ARG A 27 11.89 7.41 12.22
C ARG A 27 12.10 6.66 13.53
N GLN A 28 11.04 6.10 14.11
CA GLN A 28 11.14 5.30 15.34
C GLN A 28 12.07 4.09 15.16
N LEU A 29 12.06 3.47 13.98
CA LEU A 29 12.95 2.35 13.67
C LEU A 29 14.40 2.79 13.52
N GLN A 30 14.61 3.92 12.83
CA GLN A 30 15.95 4.50 12.70
C GLN A 30 16.54 4.85 14.06
N GLU A 31 15.79 5.55 14.91
CA GLU A 31 16.22 5.91 16.26
C GLU A 31 16.50 4.65 17.10
N LYS A 32 15.66 3.62 17.00
CA LYS A 32 15.87 2.37 17.75
C LYS A 32 17.12 1.63 17.29
N CYS A 33 17.38 1.55 15.99
CA CYS A 33 18.58 0.91 15.46
C CYS A 33 19.85 1.63 15.90
N GLN A 34 19.81 2.96 15.98
CA GLN A 34 20.90 3.77 16.53
C GLN A 34 21.14 3.48 18.02
N GLU A 35 20.08 3.42 18.82
CA GLU A 35 20.14 3.13 20.27
C GLU A 35 20.79 1.77 20.57
N VAL A 36 20.44 0.73 19.80
CA VAL A 36 20.93 -0.64 20.03
C VAL A 36 22.18 -0.97 19.20
N HIS A 37 22.81 0.03 18.58
CA HIS A 37 24.01 -0.12 17.75
C HIS A 37 23.90 -1.22 16.68
N THR A 38 22.76 -1.30 16.00
CA THR A 38 22.54 -2.25 14.91
C THR A 38 22.32 -1.53 13.59
N HIS A 39 22.65 -2.18 12.48
CA HIS A 39 22.47 -1.61 11.16
C HIS A 39 21.01 -1.69 10.72
N LEU A 40 20.47 -0.57 10.25
CA LEU A 40 19.19 -0.50 9.55
C LEU A 40 19.43 -0.46 8.04
N TYR A 41 18.81 -1.39 7.31
CA TYR A 41 18.75 -1.36 5.86
C TYR A 41 17.30 -1.10 5.45
N ALA A 42 17.10 -0.12 4.57
CA ALA A 42 15.79 0.23 4.04
C ALA A 42 15.83 0.24 2.51
N THR A 43 14.76 -0.23 1.88
CA THR A 43 14.59 -0.22 0.42
C THR A 43 13.27 0.44 0.08
N PHE A 44 13.32 1.51 -0.71
CA PHE A 44 12.14 2.23 -1.16
C PHE A 44 11.80 1.77 -2.58
N VAL A 45 10.61 1.20 -2.75
CA VAL A 45 10.12 0.72 -4.04
C VAL A 45 9.05 1.67 -4.54
N ASN A 46 9.25 2.22 -5.75
CA ASN A 46 8.24 3.04 -6.41
C ASN A 46 7.73 2.32 -7.67
N LEU A 47 6.41 2.31 -7.84
CA LEU A 47 5.76 1.72 -9.00
C LEU A 47 5.59 2.77 -10.11
N THR A 48 6.28 2.57 -11.23
CA THR A 48 6.14 3.43 -12.41
C THR A 48 4.73 3.38 -12.96
N LYS A 49 4.05 4.54 -13.02
CA LYS A 49 2.68 4.67 -13.56
C LYS A 49 1.71 3.64 -12.97
N ALA A 50 1.66 3.56 -11.64
CA ALA A 50 0.97 2.50 -10.90
C ALA A 50 -0.50 2.28 -11.32
N PHE A 51 -1.24 3.34 -11.65
CA PHE A 51 -2.63 3.23 -12.10
C PHE A 51 -2.75 2.82 -13.58
N ASP A 52 -1.83 3.24 -14.44
CA ASP A 52 -1.87 2.95 -15.88
C ASP A 52 -1.40 1.52 -16.20
N THR A 53 -0.66 0.91 -15.29
CA THR A 53 -0.01 -0.40 -15.49
C THR A 53 -0.77 -1.57 -14.86
N VAL A 54 -1.90 -1.32 -14.19
CA VAL A 54 -2.69 -2.39 -13.55
C VAL A 54 -3.19 -3.40 -14.58
N ASN A 55 -2.89 -4.68 -14.37
CA ASN A 55 -3.47 -5.77 -15.15
C ASN A 55 -4.93 -6.00 -14.72
N ARG A 56 -5.88 -5.80 -15.65
CA ARG A 56 -7.32 -5.86 -15.36
C ARG A 56 -7.80 -7.26 -15.01
N ASP A 57 -7.36 -8.28 -15.74
CA ASP A 57 -7.74 -9.67 -15.45
C ASP A 57 -7.20 -10.12 -14.09
N GLY A 58 -5.97 -9.72 -13.76
CA GLY A 58 -5.34 -9.95 -12.47
C GLY A 58 -6.12 -9.27 -11.34
N LEU A 59 -6.50 -8.01 -11.51
CA LEU A 59 -7.34 -7.29 -10.56
C LEU A 59 -8.68 -8.00 -10.33
N LEU A 60 -9.40 -8.40 -11.38
CA LEU A 60 -10.68 -9.09 -11.24
C LEU A 60 -10.53 -10.43 -10.51
N LYS A 61 -9.47 -11.19 -10.80
CA LYS A 61 -9.14 -12.44 -10.09
C LYS A 61 -8.83 -12.19 -8.61
N ILE A 62 -8.10 -11.12 -8.30
CA ILE A 62 -7.79 -10.74 -6.91
C ILE A 62 -9.07 -10.35 -6.18
N MET A 63 -9.93 -9.52 -6.78
CA MET A 63 -11.21 -9.14 -6.19
C MET A 63 -12.07 -10.36 -5.84
N HIS A 64 -12.13 -11.35 -6.74
CA HIS A 64 -12.83 -12.61 -6.48
C HIS A 64 -12.21 -13.37 -5.30
N LYS A 65 -10.88 -13.51 -5.24
CA LYS A 65 -10.18 -14.16 -4.11
C LYS A 65 -10.41 -13.45 -2.78
N PHE A 66 -10.57 -12.13 -2.81
CA PHE A 66 -10.82 -11.28 -1.66
C PHE A 66 -12.30 -11.29 -1.20
N GLY A 67 -13.15 -12.07 -1.87
CA GLY A 67 -14.56 -12.23 -1.51
C GLY A 67 -15.45 -11.06 -1.94
N CYS A 68 -15.02 -10.25 -2.91
CA CYS A 68 -15.88 -9.22 -3.48
C CYS A 68 -17.09 -9.88 -4.17
N PRO A 69 -18.32 -9.35 -4.01
CA PRO A 69 -19.49 -9.89 -4.69
C PRO A 69 -19.36 -9.87 -6.21
N ASP A 70 -19.87 -10.90 -6.89
CA ASP A 70 -19.78 -11.02 -8.37
C ASP A 70 -20.38 -9.82 -9.11
N HIS A 71 -21.48 -9.26 -8.59
CA HIS A 71 -22.10 -8.07 -9.19
C HIS A 71 -21.14 -6.86 -9.17
N LEU A 72 -20.34 -6.70 -8.10
CA LEU A 72 -19.34 -5.64 -8.01
C LEU A 72 -18.19 -5.87 -8.98
N ILE A 73 -17.71 -7.11 -9.08
CA ILE A 73 -16.65 -7.49 -10.03
C ILE A 73 -17.12 -7.22 -11.47
N GLN A 74 -18.35 -7.57 -11.79
CA GLN A 74 -18.93 -7.35 -13.12
C GLN A 74 -19.09 -5.85 -13.43
N MET A 75 -19.49 -5.02 -12.46
CA MET A 75 -19.52 -3.56 -12.64
C MET A 75 -18.13 -2.99 -12.91
N VAL A 76 -17.10 -3.45 -12.15
CA VAL A 76 -15.72 -3.00 -12.37
C VAL A 76 -15.20 -3.44 -13.74
N ARG A 77 -15.54 -4.65 -14.19
CA ARG A 77 -15.21 -5.11 -15.55
C ARG A 77 -15.84 -4.21 -16.62
N GLN A 78 -17.16 -3.99 -16.53
CA GLN A 78 -17.89 -3.13 -17.48
C GLN A 78 -17.37 -1.69 -17.50
N LEU A 79 -16.85 -1.17 -16.38
CA LEU A 79 -16.27 0.16 -16.33
C LEU A 79 -15.00 0.30 -17.20
N HIS A 80 -14.29 -0.80 -17.43
CA HIS A 80 -13.02 -0.84 -18.14
C HIS A 80 -13.10 -1.47 -19.54
N ASP A 81 -14.11 -2.31 -19.81
CA ASP A 81 -14.31 -2.96 -21.10
C ASP A 81 -14.49 -1.93 -22.23
N GLY A 82 -13.83 -2.19 -23.37
CA GLY A 82 -13.95 -1.34 -24.56
C GLY A 82 -13.39 0.08 -24.44
N MET A 83 -12.58 0.37 -23.40
CA MET A 83 -11.98 1.68 -23.24
C MET A 83 -11.06 2.03 -24.42
N MET A 84 -11.30 3.20 -25.01
CA MET A 84 -10.44 3.81 -26.02
C MET A 84 -9.88 5.12 -25.49
N ALA A 85 -8.63 5.42 -25.83
CA ALA A 85 -7.98 6.70 -25.53
C ALA A 85 -7.50 7.37 -26.82
N ARG A 86 -7.33 8.69 -26.72
CA ARG A 86 -6.66 9.54 -27.70
C ARG A 86 -5.70 10.46 -26.96
N VAL A 87 -4.60 10.79 -27.59
CA VAL A 87 -3.65 11.79 -27.09
C VAL A 87 -3.89 13.09 -27.84
N THR A 88 -3.97 14.20 -27.11
CA THR A 88 -4.02 15.53 -27.69
C THR A 88 -2.72 16.26 -27.36
N GLU A 89 -2.02 16.72 -28.38
CA GLU A 89 -0.78 17.48 -28.27
C GLU A 89 -0.84 18.66 -29.25
N ASP A 90 -0.66 19.88 -28.74
CA ASP A 90 -0.67 21.13 -29.54
C ASP A 90 -1.84 21.27 -30.53
N GLY A 91 -3.04 20.84 -30.10
CA GLY A 91 -4.26 20.89 -30.92
C GLY A 91 -4.41 19.75 -31.93
N THR A 92 -3.40 18.88 -32.05
CA THR A 92 -3.46 17.65 -32.85
C THR A 92 -3.96 16.50 -31.99
N VAL A 93 -4.92 15.72 -32.50
CA VAL A 93 -5.50 14.57 -31.80
C VAL A 93 -5.08 13.28 -32.50
N SER A 94 -4.55 12.32 -31.73
CA SER A 94 -4.17 11.01 -32.25
C SER A 94 -5.39 10.20 -32.70
N GLU A 95 -5.12 9.14 -33.47
CA GLU A 95 -6.10 8.07 -33.66
C GLU A 95 -6.49 7.44 -32.31
N ALA A 96 -7.70 6.88 -32.25
CA ALA A 96 -8.17 6.17 -31.07
C ALA A 96 -7.43 4.83 -30.94
N PHE A 97 -6.88 4.55 -29.77
CA PHE A 97 -6.27 3.27 -29.45
C PHE A 97 -6.93 2.62 -28.24
N ALA A 98 -6.93 1.30 -28.20
CA ALA A 98 -7.52 0.54 -27.10
C ALA A 98 -6.65 0.64 -25.84
N VAL A 99 -7.30 0.90 -24.71
CA VAL A 99 -6.67 0.90 -23.39
C VAL A 99 -6.89 -0.48 -22.78
N THR A 100 -5.87 -1.33 -22.85
CA THR A 100 -5.93 -2.73 -22.39
C THR A 100 -5.49 -2.90 -20.93
N ASN A 101 -4.72 -1.96 -20.40
CA ASN A 101 -4.21 -1.96 -19.03
C ASN A 101 -4.65 -0.71 -18.27
N GLY A 102 -4.47 -0.76 -16.96
CA GLY A 102 -4.70 0.34 -16.07
C GLY A 102 -6.16 0.60 -15.76
N MET A 103 -6.34 1.48 -14.79
CA MET A 103 -7.64 1.96 -14.34
C MET A 103 -7.99 3.26 -15.06
N LYS A 104 -9.29 3.53 -15.19
CA LYS A 104 -9.74 4.81 -15.75
C LYS A 104 -9.32 5.98 -14.86
N GLN A 105 -8.61 6.96 -15.42
CA GLN A 105 -8.23 8.16 -14.70
C GLN A 105 -9.49 8.95 -14.26
N GLY A 106 -9.50 9.43 -13.02
CA GLY A 106 -10.68 10.06 -12.42
C GLY A 106 -11.74 9.07 -11.91
N CYS A 107 -11.49 7.76 -11.99
CA CYS A 107 -12.33 6.76 -11.35
C CYS A 107 -12.21 6.87 -9.82
N VAL A 108 -13.33 7.14 -9.14
CA VAL A 108 -13.41 7.22 -7.67
C VAL A 108 -13.00 5.90 -7.01
N LEU A 109 -13.20 4.76 -7.69
CA LEU A 109 -12.85 3.43 -7.19
C LEU A 109 -11.37 3.08 -7.41
N ALA A 110 -10.64 3.80 -8.26
CA ALA A 110 -9.27 3.44 -8.62
C ALA A 110 -8.33 3.33 -7.40
N PRO A 111 -8.33 4.27 -6.43
CA PRO A 111 -7.53 4.14 -5.22
C PRO A 111 -7.84 2.86 -4.42
N THR A 112 -9.12 2.53 -4.26
CA THR A 112 -9.55 1.33 -3.51
C THR A 112 -9.15 0.05 -4.22
N LEU A 113 -9.39 -0.04 -5.53
CA LEU A 113 -9.02 -1.20 -6.34
C LEU A 113 -7.50 -1.40 -6.33
N PHE A 114 -6.74 -0.31 -6.40
CA PHE A 114 -5.29 -0.35 -6.33
C PHE A 114 -4.81 -0.86 -4.97
N SER A 115 -5.39 -0.36 -3.87
CA SER A 115 -5.08 -0.83 -2.52
C SER A 115 -5.37 -2.32 -2.34
N ILE A 116 -6.46 -2.84 -2.91
CA ILE A 116 -6.80 -4.28 -2.88
C ILE A 116 -5.74 -5.10 -3.63
N MET A 117 -5.43 -4.72 -4.87
CA MET A 117 -4.42 -5.39 -5.69
C MET A 117 -3.04 -5.38 -5.00
N PHE A 118 -2.59 -4.21 -4.56
CA PHE A 118 -1.29 -4.06 -3.91
C PHE A 118 -1.22 -4.84 -2.60
N SER A 119 -2.30 -4.87 -1.81
CA SER A 119 -2.36 -5.70 -0.61
C SER A 119 -2.25 -7.19 -0.92
N ALA A 120 -2.90 -7.67 -1.98
CA ALA A 120 -2.75 -9.04 -2.42
C ALA A 120 -1.31 -9.37 -2.85
N MET A 121 -0.64 -8.45 -3.56
CA MET A 121 0.76 -8.59 -3.93
C MET A 121 1.67 -8.66 -2.71
N LEU A 122 1.48 -7.77 -1.72
CA LEU A 122 2.24 -7.79 -0.47
C LEU A 122 2.00 -9.09 0.32
N MET A 123 0.74 -9.51 0.47
CA MET A 123 0.42 -10.76 1.18
C MET A 123 1.06 -11.98 0.51
N ASP A 124 1.17 -11.99 -0.82
CA ASP A 124 1.81 -13.07 -1.56
C ASP A 124 3.34 -13.01 -1.42
N ALA A 125 3.94 -11.82 -1.60
CA ALA A 125 5.37 -11.59 -1.46
C ALA A 125 5.88 -11.99 -0.07
N TYR A 126 5.10 -11.72 0.98
CA TYR A 126 5.46 -11.98 2.38
C TYR A 126 4.84 -13.27 2.94
N ARG A 127 4.18 -14.11 2.11
CA ARG A 127 3.42 -15.30 2.59
C ARG A 127 4.24 -16.25 3.45
N ASN A 128 5.52 -16.46 3.10
CA ASN A 128 6.41 -17.39 3.78
C ASN A 128 7.41 -16.69 4.71
N GLU A 129 7.28 -15.38 4.86
CA GLU A 129 8.07 -14.59 5.77
C GLU A 129 7.27 -14.37 7.05
N ASN A 130 7.96 -14.08 8.16
CA ASN A 130 7.33 -13.67 9.42
C ASN A 130 7.69 -12.19 9.62
N PRO A 131 7.07 -11.26 8.87
CA PRO A 131 7.59 -9.91 8.70
C PRO A 131 7.00 -9.07 9.83
N GLY A 132 7.74 -8.94 10.93
CA GLY A 132 7.28 -8.07 12.01
C GLY A 132 8.30 -7.90 13.12
N ILE A 133 8.46 -6.65 13.56
CA ILE A 133 8.99 -6.32 14.88
C ILE A 133 7.81 -5.81 15.70
N GLY A 134 7.53 -6.45 16.84
CA GLY A 134 6.56 -5.96 17.80
C GLY A 134 7.10 -4.74 18.55
N ILE A 135 6.53 -3.57 18.31
CA ILE A 135 6.83 -2.37 19.11
C ILE A 135 5.83 -2.29 20.26
N THR A 136 6.16 -2.89 21.40
CA THR A 136 5.39 -2.69 22.64
C THR A 136 5.70 -1.32 23.23
N TYR A 137 4.70 -0.42 23.25
CA TYR A 137 4.78 0.83 23.98
C TYR A 137 3.83 0.81 25.19
N ARG A 138 4.28 1.32 26.34
CA ARG A 138 3.39 1.58 27.48
C ARG A 138 2.71 2.94 27.30
N THR A 139 1.39 2.97 27.29
CA THR A 139 0.59 4.22 27.17
C THR A 139 0.25 4.82 28.53
N ASP A 140 1.18 4.77 29.50
CA ASP A 140 1.00 5.46 30.77
C ASP A 140 1.84 6.74 30.83
N ARG A 141 1.13 7.86 30.64
CA ARG A 141 1.48 9.26 30.95
C ARG A 141 2.35 9.99 29.92
N GLN A 142 1.77 11.11 29.45
CA GLN A 142 2.36 12.27 28.76
C GLN A 142 3.37 11.96 27.63
N LEU A 143 2.95 12.29 26.40
CA LEU A 143 3.66 12.12 25.12
C LEU A 143 5.11 12.65 25.06
N PHE A 144 5.56 13.42 26.06
CA PHE A 144 6.90 13.98 26.11
C PHE A 144 7.55 13.67 27.46
N ASN A 145 8.20 12.52 27.57
CA ASN A 145 9.17 12.31 28.64
C ASN A 145 10.44 11.69 28.06
N ALA A 146 11.45 12.54 27.85
CA ALA A 146 12.76 12.21 27.26
C ALA A 146 13.62 11.26 28.12
N ARG A 147 13.08 10.75 29.25
CA ARG A 147 13.76 9.83 30.16
C ARG A 147 13.39 8.35 29.96
N ARG A 148 12.73 7.98 28.86
CA ARG A 148 12.34 6.59 28.56
C ARG A 148 13.46 5.71 27.96
N MET A 149 14.68 6.22 27.84
CA MET A 149 15.83 5.53 27.24
C MET A 149 16.68 4.71 28.23
N GLU A 150 16.12 4.23 29.36
CA GLU A 150 16.85 3.39 30.32
C GLU A 150 16.21 2.01 30.54
N ALA A 151 15.08 1.71 29.89
CA ALA A 151 14.46 0.39 30.02
C ALA A 151 15.08 -0.60 29.00
N PRO A 152 15.64 -1.75 29.45
CA PRO A 152 16.19 -2.75 28.56
C PRO A 152 15.03 -3.38 27.78
N THR A 153 14.85 -2.90 26.55
CA THR A 153 13.87 -3.44 25.61
C THR A 153 14.61 -4.40 24.70
N THR A 154 14.44 -5.70 24.94
CA THR A 154 15.04 -6.77 24.14
C THR A 154 14.42 -6.72 22.73
N CYS A 155 15.22 -6.38 21.72
CA CYS A 155 14.78 -6.31 20.33
C CYS A 155 15.61 -7.30 19.50
N SER A 156 14.95 -8.30 18.91
CA SER A 156 15.53 -9.17 17.89
C SER A 156 15.32 -8.51 16.53
N SER A 157 16.38 -8.44 15.72
CA SER A 157 16.48 -7.54 14.57
C SER A 157 15.80 -8.07 13.29
N ARG A 158 15.01 -7.18 12.65
CA ARG A 158 14.84 -6.94 11.19
C ARG A 158 13.42 -6.45 10.91
N MET A 159 13.29 -5.24 10.37
CA MET A 159 12.01 -4.69 9.91
C MET A 159 12.04 -4.48 8.41
N THR A 160 11.00 -4.94 7.75
CA THR A 160 10.66 -4.52 6.39
C THR A 160 9.50 -3.54 6.50
N VAL A 161 9.79 -2.25 6.33
CA VAL A 161 8.75 -1.25 6.03
C VAL A 161 8.54 -1.32 4.53
N CYS A 162 7.32 -1.63 4.09
CA CYS A 162 6.89 -1.44 2.70
C CYS A 162 6.28 -0.06 2.51
#